data_AF-A0A963SFT5-F1
#
_entry.id   AF-A0A963SFT5-F1
#
_cell.length_a   1.000
_cell.length_b   1.000
_cell.length_c   1.000
_cell.angle_alpha   90.00
_cell.angle_beta   90.00
_cell.angle_gamma   90.00
#
_symmetry.space_group_name_H-M   'P 1'
#
loop_
_entity.id
_entity.type
_entity.pdbx_description
1 polymer ?
#
loop_
_entity_poly.entity_id
_entity_poly.type
_entity_poly.pdbx_seq_one_letter_code
_entity_poly.pdbx_strand_id
1 'polypeptide(L)'
;MSALLSSASLFAARPADPLGDALDWMTGTLLGTVATSACVIAIAFVGFQMLGGRLPVRRGLQVIVGCFLLLGAPLVAASLSGAWQRNALPPAPSPVTEQPDNPRGELPPADHDPYAGASLRRD
;
A
#
# COMPACT_ATOMS: atom_id res chain seq x y z
N MET A 1 23.65 25.12 24.79
CA MET A 1 23.27 25.78 23.53
C MET A 1 23.94 25.02 22.39
N SER A 2 23.20 24.14 21.71
CA SER A 2 23.45 23.60 20.35
C SER A 2 22.48 22.43 20.13
N ALA A 3 21.26 22.74 19.71
CA ALA A 3 20.42 21.76 19.03
C ALA A 3 21.05 21.58 17.64
N LEU A 4 21.75 20.47 17.42
CA LEU A 4 22.03 20.03 16.06
C LEU A 4 20.73 19.44 15.54
N LEU A 5 20.00 20.28 14.80
CA LEU A 5 18.90 19.84 13.96
C LEU A 5 19.47 18.79 13.02
N SER A 6 19.20 17.53 13.35
CA SER A 6 19.26 16.42 12.42
C SER A 6 18.40 16.83 11.23
N SER A 7 19.08 17.30 10.18
CA SER A 7 18.46 17.47 8.88
C SER A 7 18.25 16.07 8.35
N ALA A 8 17.18 15.43 8.82
CA ALA A 8 16.61 14.26 8.19
C ALA A 8 16.21 14.71 6.79
N SER A 9 17.13 14.54 5.84
CA SER A 9 16.96 14.92 4.46
C SER A 9 15.69 14.26 3.93
N LEU A 10 14.69 15.06 3.58
CA LEU A 10 13.45 14.63 2.90
C LEU A 10 13.72 13.84 1.60
N PHE A 11 14.95 13.94 1.09
CA PHE A 11 15.45 13.28 -0.10
C PHE A 11 16.29 12.04 0.17
N ALA A 12 16.50 11.66 1.44
CA ALA A 12 17.05 10.34 1.74
C ALA A 12 16.06 9.33 1.18
N ALA A 13 16.52 8.49 0.26
CA ALA A 13 15.74 7.39 -0.28
C ALA A 13 15.40 6.48 0.90
N ARG A 14 14.23 6.71 1.51
CA ARG A 14 13.64 5.75 2.41
C ARG A 14 13.50 4.46 1.58
N PRO A 15 13.73 3.27 2.15
CA PRO A 15 13.18 2.04 1.60
C PRO A 15 11.65 2.13 1.76
N ALA A 16 11.04 3.08 1.08
CA ALA A 16 9.64 3.13 0.79
C ALA A 16 9.51 2.27 -0.47
N ASP A 17 8.61 1.30 -0.44
CA ASP A 17 8.11 0.66 -1.64
C ASP A 17 6.91 1.52 -2.10
N PRO A 18 7.10 2.65 -2.82
CA PRO A 18 5.97 3.51 -3.23
C PRO A 18 4.90 2.75 -4.03
N LEU A 19 5.28 1.65 -4.70
CA LEU A 19 4.31 0.76 -5.34
C LEU A 19 3.47 -0.01 -4.31
N GLY A 20 4.08 -0.49 -3.23
CA GLY A 20 3.37 -1.16 -2.13
C GLY A 20 2.37 -0.23 -1.46
N ASP A 21 2.79 1.00 -1.15
CA ASP A 21 1.92 2.02 -0.55
C ASP A 21 0.76 2.42 -1.48
N ALA A 22 1.03 2.56 -2.78
CA ALA A 22 -0.01 2.84 -3.77
C ALA A 22 -1.03 1.69 -3.86
N LEU A 23 -0.55 0.44 -3.85
CA LEU A 23 -1.41 -0.74 -3.88
C LEU A 23 -2.25 -0.86 -2.62
N ASP A 24 -1.71 -0.56 -1.44
CA ASP A 24 -2.44 -0.61 -0.17
C ASP A 24 -3.57 0.44 -0.11
N TRP A 25 -3.32 1.64 -0.65
CA TRP A 25 -4.37 2.64 -0.81
C TRP A 25 -5.47 2.19 -1.80
N MET A 26 -5.09 1.60 -2.92
CA MET A 26 -6.03 1.08 -3.91
C MET A 26 -6.87 -0.05 -3.32
N THR A 27 -6.26 -1.03 -2.66
CA THR A 27 -7.00 -2.12 -2.00
C THR A 27 -7.89 -1.59 -0.89
N GLY A 28 -7.43 -0.63 -0.08
CA GLY A 28 -8.24 0.00 0.96
C GLY A 28 -9.51 0.68 0.41
N THR A 29 -9.38 1.40 -0.70
CA THR A 29 -10.54 2.06 -1.36
C THR A 29 -11.47 1.06 -2.06
N LEU A 30 -10.90 0.07 -2.77
CA LEU A 30 -11.64 -0.98 -3.46
C LEU A 30 -12.42 -1.90 -2.50
N LEU A 31 -11.79 -2.33 -1.39
CA LEU A 31 -12.43 -3.19 -0.39
C LEU A 31 -13.37 -2.43 0.55
N GLY A 32 -13.15 -1.13 0.78
CA GLY A 32 -13.93 -0.33 1.72
C GLY A 32 -15.18 0.33 1.10
N THR A 33 -14.97 1.50 0.50
CA THR A 33 -16.05 2.38 0.04
C THR A 33 -16.65 1.95 -1.29
N VAL A 34 -15.83 1.45 -2.20
CA VAL A 34 -16.30 0.97 -3.52
C VAL A 34 -17.13 -0.29 -3.37
N ALA A 35 -16.68 -1.26 -2.56
CA ALA A 35 -17.43 -2.49 -2.30
C ALA A 35 -18.81 -2.23 -1.68
N THR A 36 -18.86 -1.37 -0.66
CA THR A 36 -20.12 -1.05 0.03
C THR A 36 -21.09 -0.28 -0.87
N SER A 37 -20.62 0.72 -1.62
CA SER A 37 -21.45 1.45 -2.59
C SER A 37 -21.99 0.54 -3.71
N ALA A 38 -21.17 -0.36 -4.25
CA ALA A 38 -21.61 -1.35 -5.23
C ALA A 38 -22.71 -2.27 -4.67
N CYS A 39 -22.59 -2.69 -3.41
CA CYS A 39 -23.64 -3.47 -2.73
C CYS A 39 -24.96 -2.70 -2.65
N VAL A 40 -24.92 -1.42 -2.27
CA VAL A 40 -26.13 -0.58 -2.17
C VAL A 40 -26.80 -0.42 -3.53
N ILE A 41 -26.03 -0.17 -4.60
CA ILE A 41 -26.54 -0.09 -5.97
C ILE A 41 -27.21 -1.40 -6.37
N ALA A 42 -26.57 -2.54 -6.10
CA ALA A 42 -27.12 -3.86 -6.41
C ALA A 42 -28.44 -4.12 -5.67
N ILE A 43 -28.54 -3.77 -4.38
CA ILE A 43 -29.77 -3.88 -3.59
C ILE A 43 -30.86 -2.97 -4.16
N ALA A 44 -30.53 -1.73 -4.55
CA ALA A 44 -31.47 -0.81 -5.17
C ALA A 44 -32.04 -1.36 -6.49
N PHE A 45 -31.20 -1.95 -7.35
CA PHE A 45 -31.65 -2.62 -8.58
C PHE A 45 -32.56 -3.82 -8.30
N VAL A 46 -32.28 -4.61 -7.26
CA VAL A 46 -33.16 -5.72 -6.86
C VAL A 46 -34.52 -5.20 -6.38
N GLY A 47 -34.55 -4.15 -5.57
CA GLY A 47 -35.79 -3.51 -5.12
C GLY A 47 -36.60 -2.95 -6.28
N PHE A 48 -35.93 -2.29 -7.24
CA PHE A 48 -36.55 -1.80 -8.47
C PHE A 48 -37.14 -2.92 -9.33
N GLN A 49 -36.43 -4.03 -9.42
CA GLN A 49 -36.93 -5.22 -10.13
C GLN A 49 -38.12 -5.87 -9.39
N MET A 50 -38.13 -5.92 -8.06
CA MET A 50 -39.27 -6.45 -7.29
C MET A 50 -40.55 -5.63 -7.48
N LEU A 51 -40.44 -4.32 -7.71
CA LEU A 51 -41.57 -3.46 -8.10
C LEU A 51 -42.17 -3.85 -9.47
N GLY A 52 -41.40 -4.49 -10.35
CA GLY A 52 -41.86 -4.97 -11.66
C GLY A 52 -42.83 -6.15 -11.63
N GLY A 53 -43.22 -6.64 -10.45
CA GLY A 53 -44.38 -7.53 -10.24
C GLY A 53 -44.25 -8.99 -10.71
N ARG A 54 -43.16 -9.37 -11.41
CA ARG A 54 -42.96 -10.75 -11.92
C ARG A 54 -41.52 -11.27 -11.82
N LEU A 55 -40.75 -10.88 -10.79
CA LEU A 55 -39.37 -11.33 -10.72
C LEU A 55 -39.21 -12.75 -10.16
N PRO A 56 -38.45 -13.65 -10.82
CA PRO A 56 -38.05 -14.91 -10.19
C PRO A 56 -37.19 -14.60 -8.96
N VAL A 57 -37.64 -15.05 -7.79
CA VAL A 57 -36.93 -14.96 -6.48
C VAL A 57 -35.46 -15.39 -6.58
N ARG A 58 -35.15 -16.28 -7.53
CA ARG A 58 -33.79 -16.73 -7.86
C ARG A 58 -32.82 -15.58 -8.19
N ARG A 59 -33.27 -14.53 -8.90
CA ARG A 59 -32.41 -13.36 -9.20
C ARG A 59 -32.11 -12.53 -7.96
N GLY A 60 -33.10 -12.30 -7.12
CA GLY A 60 -32.91 -11.60 -5.85
C GLY A 60 -31.92 -12.35 -4.95
N LEU A 61 -32.10 -13.66 -4.82
CA LEU A 61 -31.22 -14.51 -4.02
C LEU A 61 -29.77 -14.49 -4.54
N GLN A 62 -29.57 -14.56 -5.87
CA GLN A 62 -28.23 -14.52 -6.46
C GLN A 62 -27.50 -13.21 -6.16
N VAL A 63 -28.20 -12.07 -6.16
CA VAL A 63 -27.60 -10.77 -5.81
C VAL A 63 -27.27 -10.70 -4.31
N ILE A 64 -28.15 -11.17 -3.44
CA ILE A 64 -27.91 -11.21 -1.98
C ILE A 64 -26.66 -12.05 -1.68
N VAL A 65 -26.54 -13.22 -2.30
CA VAL A 65 -25.35 -14.08 -2.18
C VAL A 65 -24.10 -13.35 -2.67
N GLY A 66 -24.18 -12.63 -3.80
CA GLY A 66 -23.08 -11.79 -4.29
C GLY A 66 -22.65 -10.70 -3.30
N CYS A 67 -23.60 -9.99 -2.67
CA CYS A 67 -23.29 -9.02 -1.62
C CYS A 67 -22.59 -9.68 -0.43
N PHE A 68 -23.07 -10.84 0.03
CA PHE A 68 -22.45 -11.56 1.14
C PHE A 68 -21.01 -11.99 0.81
N LEU A 69 -20.75 -12.42 -0.42
CA LEU A 69 -19.40 -12.75 -0.87
C LEU A 69 -18.50 -11.51 -0.94
N LEU A 70 -18.97 -10.37 -1.46
CA LEU A 70 -18.17 -9.13 -1.54
C LEU A 70 -17.73 -8.63 -0.16
N LEU A 71 -18.62 -8.63 0.82
CA LEU A 71 -18.28 -8.21 2.19
C LEU A 71 -17.56 -9.29 3.00
N GLY A 72 -17.89 -10.57 2.77
CA GLY A 72 -17.38 -11.70 3.57
C GLY A 72 -16.07 -12.30 3.07
N ALA A 73 -15.75 -12.19 1.78
CA ALA A 73 -14.55 -12.78 1.18
C ALA A 73 -13.24 -12.35 1.84
N PRO A 74 -13.01 -11.08 2.22
CA PRO A 74 -11.77 -10.67 2.89
C PRO A 74 -11.56 -11.40 4.22
N LEU A 75 -12.63 -11.64 4.97
CA LEU A 75 -12.57 -12.36 6.25
C LEU A 75 -12.19 -13.83 6.05
N VAL A 76 -12.79 -14.46 5.04
CA VAL A 76 -12.46 -15.85 4.65
C VAL A 76 -11.01 -15.95 4.18
N ALA A 77 -10.57 -15.03 3.32
CA ALA A 77 -9.21 -14.97 2.82
C ALA A 77 -8.19 -14.77 3.96
N ALA A 78 -8.48 -13.88 4.91
CA ALA A 78 -7.63 -13.64 6.07
C ALA A 78 -7.51 -14.87 6.98
N SER A 79 -8.62 -15.59 7.21
CA SER A 79 -8.59 -16.83 7.99
C SER A 79 -7.73 -17.92 7.31
N LEU A 80 -7.83 -18.02 5.98
CA LEU A 80 -7.09 -19.00 5.20
C LEU A 80 -5.61 -18.64 5.16
N SER A 81 -5.25 -17.40 4.76
CA SER A 81 -3.86 -16.96 4.68
C SER A 81 -3.14 -17.04 6.03
N GLY A 82 -3.83 -16.72 7.12
CA GLY A 82 -3.32 -16.91 8.48
C GLY A 82 -3.05 -18.38 8.82
N ALA A 83 -3.85 -19.32 8.31
CA ALA A 83 -3.60 -20.76 8.47
C ALA A 83 -2.40 -21.24 7.66
N TRP A 84 -2.24 -20.75 6.42
CA TRP A 84 -1.09 -21.07 5.57
C TRP A 84 0.22 -20.57 6.16
N GLN A 85 0.27 -19.33 6.64
CA GLN A 85 1.49 -18.74 7.21
C GLN A 85 1.98 -19.51 8.43
N ARG A 86 1.06 -20.04 9.25
CA ARG A 86 1.39 -20.90 10.40
C ARG A 86 2.05 -22.22 10.00
N ASN A 87 1.82 -22.69 8.77
CA ASN A 87 2.40 -23.93 8.23
C ASN A 87 3.59 -23.65 7.29
N ALA A 88 4.00 -22.39 7.12
CA ALA A 88 5.12 -22.05 6.26
C ALA A 88 6.43 -22.57 6.87
N LEU A 89 7.25 -23.22 6.04
CA LEU A 89 8.61 -23.64 6.40
C LEU A 89 9.42 -22.39 6.82
N PRO A 90 10.30 -22.48 7.85
CA PRO A 90 11.16 -21.37 8.23
C PRO A 90 11.88 -20.81 7.01
N PRO A 91 11.94 -19.48 6.84
CA PRO A 91 12.68 -18.88 5.75
C PRO A 91 14.14 -19.37 5.83
N ALA A 92 14.65 -19.91 4.72
CA ALA A 92 16.08 -20.16 4.59
C ALA A 92 16.83 -18.86 4.90
N PRO A 93 18.01 -18.91 5.57
CA PRO A 93 18.79 -17.72 5.85
C PRO A 93 18.96 -16.94 4.55
N SER A 94 18.48 -15.70 4.54
CA SER A 94 18.53 -14.85 3.36
C SER A 94 19.99 -14.72 2.93
N PRO A 95 20.30 -14.94 1.63
CA PRO A 95 21.61 -14.54 1.14
C PRO A 95 21.76 -13.06 1.45
N VAL A 96 22.82 -12.71 2.19
CA VAL A 96 23.17 -11.33 2.50
C VAL A 96 23.38 -10.63 1.17
N THR A 97 22.33 -10.00 0.67
CA THR A 97 22.46 -9.02 -0.40
C THR A 97 22.93 -7.79 0.33
N GLU A 98 24.24 -7.64 0.41
CA GLU A 98 24.91 -6.45 0.92
C GLU A 98 24.50 -5.30 -0.01
N GLN A 99 23.35 -4.69 0.28
CA GLN A 99 22.92 -3.48 -0.36
C GLN A 99 23.92 -2.43 0.11
N PRO A 100 24.83 -1.95 -0.75
CA PRO A 100 25.85 -1.02 -0.31
C PRO A 100 25.14 0.22 0.22
N ASP A 101 25.44 0.60 1.47
CA ASP A 101 24.95 1.84 2.11
C ASP A 101 25.23 3.08 1.26
N ASN A 102 26.16 2.97 0.30
CA ASN A 102 26.46 3.97 -0.68
C ASN A 102 26.60 3.36 -2.09
N PRO A 103 25.52 3.30 -2.91
CA PRO A 103 25.60 2.82 -4.28
C PRO A 103 26.47 3.70 -5.20
N ARG A 104 26.92 4.87 -4.73
CA ARG A 104 27.79 5.80 -5.45
C ARG A 104 29.26 5.76 -5.00
N GLY A 105 29.60 4.98 -3.97
CA GLY A 105 30.92 4.98 -3.33
C GLY A 105 31.22 6.27 -2.57
N GLU A 106 32.16 6.23 -1.63
CA GLU A 106 32.66 7.45 -0.98
C GLU A 106 33.32 8.33 -2.05
N LEU A 107 32.76 9.53 -2.24
CA LEU A 107 33.34 10.53 -3.12
C LEU A 107 34.70 10.92 -2.53
N PRO A 108 35.79 10.89 -3.31
CA PRO A 108 37.07 11.41 -2.86
C PRO A 108 36.89 12.83 -2.29
N PRO A 109 37.48 13.16 -1.13
CA PRO A 109 37.44 14.50 -0.58
C PRO A 109 37.82 15.51 -1.67
N ALA A 110 36.92 16.44 -1.99
CA ALA A 110 37.17 17.45 -2.99
C ALA A 110 38.24 18.41 -2.45
N ASP A 111 39.50 18.18 -2.84
CA ASP A 111 40.67 18.99 -2.47
C ASP A 111 40.65 20.38 -3.14
N HIS A 112 39.75 20.58 -4.11
CA HIS A 112 39.64 21.81 -4.88
C HIS A 112 38.20 22.34 -4.87
N ASP A 113 37.94 23.34 -4.03
CA ASP A 113 36.77 24.20 -4.13
C ASP A 113 37.15 25.51 -4.83
N PRO A 114 36.83 25.67 -6.13
CA PRO A 114 37.15 26.88 -6.89
C PRO A 114 36.40 28.12 -6.40
N TYR A 115 35.40 27.95 -5.51
CA TYR A 115 34.65 29.03 -4.89
C TYR A 115 35.15 29.41 -3.49
N ALA A 116 36.16 28.72 -2.94
CA ALA A 116 36.77 29.05 -1.64
C ALA A 116 37.36 30.47 -1.58
N GLY A 117 37.69 31.08 -2.73
CA GLY A 117 38.14 32.47 -2.82
C GLY A 117 37.03 33.52 -2.75
N ALA A 118 35.75 33.12 -2.87
CA ALA A 118 34.60 34.02 -2.86
C ALA A 118 33.98 34.21 -1.45
N SER A 119 34.26 33.29 -0.52
CA SER A 119 33.79 33.37 0.87
C SER A 119 34.69 34.21 1.78
N LEU A 120 35.90 34.53 1.33
CA LEU A 120 36.78 35.46 2.04
C LEU A 120 36.30 36.89 1.79
N ARG A 121 35.52 37.39 2.75
CA ARG A 121 35.24 38.82 2.85
C ARG A 121 36.60 39.53 3.03
N ARG A 122 36.98 40.34 2.05
CA ARG A 122 38.12 41.25 2.15
C ARG A 122 37.61 42.51 2.85
N ASP A 123 37.48 42.45 4.16
CA ASP A 123 37.30 43.60 5.03
C ASP A 123 38.63 44.03 5.68
#